data_AF-A0A391P4A4-F1
#
_entry.id   AF-A0A391P4A4-F1
#
_cell.length_a   1.000
_cell.length_b   1.000
_cell.length_c   1.000
_cell.angle_alpha   90.00
_cell.angle_beta   90.00
_cell.angle_gamma   90.00
#
_symmetry.space_group_name_H-M   'P 1'
#
loop_
_entity.id
_entity.type
_entity.pdbx_description
1 polymer ?
#
loop_
_entity_poly.entity_id
_entity_poly.type
_entity_poly.pdbx_seq_one_letter_code
_entity_poly.pdbx_strand_id
1 'polypeptide(L)'
;MNIKYRLLCKRLRQERKRVGVIQYYNVLFIMELMTDKDIWCMEQLSNGIKRMYMKDIREWCRLHSIEYQTVFVYRKEYSLVANIWNAYSYLRWRVENVWGQR
;
A
#
# COMPACT_ATOMS: atom_id res chain seq x y z
N MET A 1 5.64 7.80 -14.12
CA MET A 1 5.39 6.45 -13.58
C MET A 1 6.58 6.05 -12.72
N ASN A 2 6.37 5.68 -11.45
CA ASN A 2 7.44 5.55 -10.45
C ASN A 2 8.34 4.31 -10.74
N ILE A 3 9.63 4.51 -10.97
CA ILE A 3 10.61 3.44 -11.26
C ILE A 3 10.63 2.39 -10.15
N LYS A 4 10.49 2.82 -8.90
CA LYS A 4 10.47 1.92 -7.73
C LYS A 4 9.32 0.91 -7.79
N TYR A 5 8.14 1.34 -8.21
CA TYR A 5 6.98 0.45 -8.41
C TYR A 5 7.28 -0.61 -9.48
N ARG A 6 7.83 -0.20 -10.63
CA ARG A 6 8.19 -1.12 -11.72
C ARG A 6 9.20 -2.18 -11.28
N LEU A 7 10.25 -1.77 -10.58
CA LEU A 7 11.27 -2.69 -10.08
C LEU A 7 10.68 -3.67 -9.06
N LEU A 8 9.81 -3.18 -8.17
CA LEU A 8 9.18 -4.04 -7.19
C LEU A 8 8.25 -5.08 -7.83
N CYS A 9 7.32 -4.66 -8.69
CA CYS A 9 6.43 -5.59 -9.38
C CYS A 9 7.20 -6.59 -10.24
N LYS A 10 8.33 -6.18 -10.83
CA LYS A 10 9.20 -7.09 -11.58
C LYS A 10 9.81 -8.15 -10.67
N ARG A 11 10.32 -7.77 -9.49
CA ARG A 11 10.87 -8.70 -8.50
C ARG A 11 9.81 -9.71 -8.03
N LEU A 12 8.64 -9.22 -7.62
CA LEU A 12 7.57 -10.09 -7.12
C LEU A 12 7.07 -11.08 -8.17
N ARG A 13 6.99 -10.65 -9.44
CA ARG A 13 6.67 -11.57 -10.55
C ARG A 13 7.76 -12.62 -10.80
N GLN A 14 9.03 -12.26 -10.64
CA GLN A 14 10.14 -13.22 -10.76
C GLN A 14 10.07 -14.29 -9.66
N GLU A 15 9.64 -13.91 -8.46
CA GLU A 15 9.41 -14.83 -7.33
C GLU A 15 8.13 -15.68 -7.48
N ARG A 16 7.43 -15.62 -8.63
CA ARG A 16 6.12 -16.25 -8.88
C ARG A 16 5.02 -15.87 -7.88
N LYS A 17 5.20 -14.77 -7.14
CA LYS A 17 4.20 -14.25 -6.21
C LYS A 17 3.12 -13.48 -6.99
N ARG A 18 1.86 -13.63 -6.57
CA ARG A 18 0.77 -12.82 -7.10
C ARG A 18 0.81 -11.45 -6.43
N VAL A 19 0.55 -10.39 -7.19
CA VAL A 19 0.70 -9.01 -6.70
C VAL A 19 -0.66 -8.34 -6.66
N GLY A 20 -1.10 -7.96 -5.46
CA GLY A 20 -2.25 -7.08 -5.24
C GLY A 20 -1.79 -5.63 -5.11
N VAL A 21 -2.52 -4.69 -5.69
CA VAL A 21 -2.20 -3.26 -5.53
C VAL A 21 -3.44 -2.53 -5.05
N ILE A 22 -3.32 -1.91 -3.88
CA ILE A 22 -4.32 -1.03 -3.33
C ILE A 22 -3.80 0.41 -3.36
N GLN A 23 -4.67 1.32 -3.79
CA GLN A 23 -4.36 2.74 -3.83
C GLN A 23 -5.04 3.49 -2.69
N TYR A 24 -4.24 4.19 -1.89
CA TYR A 24 -4.69 5.11 -0.85
C TYR A 24 -4.11 6.50 -1.12
N TYR A 25 -4.90 7.39 -1.73
CA TYR A 25 -4.46 8.71 -2.23
C TYR A 25 -3.19 8.62 -3.11
N ASN A 26 -2.07 9.15 -2.62
CA ASN A 26 -0.75 9.11 -3.27
C ASN A 26 0.09 7.89 -2.88
N VAL A 27 -0.40 7.01 -2.02
CA VAL A 27 0.34 5.84 -1.54
C VAL A 27 -0.22 4.58 -2.17
N LEU A 28 0.66 3.79 -2.79
CA LEU A 28 0.34 2.45 -3.26
C LEU A 28 0.79 1.43 -2.22
N PHE A 29 -0.13 0.56 -1.82
CA PHE A 29 0.14 -0.65 -1.06
C PHE A 29 0.25 -1.81 -2.03
N ILE A 30 1.45 -2.39 -2.12
CA ILE A 30 1.80 -3.47 -3.03
C ILE A 30 1.90 -4.71 -2.18
N MET A 31 0.88 -5.55 -2.25
CA MET A 31 0.71 -6.74 -1.43
C MET A 31 1.18 -7.98 -2.17
N GLU A 32 1.75 -8.90 -1.42
CA GLU A 32 2.18 -10.21 -1.87
C GLU A 32 1.06 -11.21 -1.54
N LEU A 33 0.29 -11.58 -2.55
CA LEU A 33 -0.84 -12.49 -2.41
C LEU A 33 -0.36 -13.92 -2.65
N MET A 34 -0.56 -14.80 -1.67
CA MET A 34 -0.06 -16.18 -1.71
C MET A 34 -1.17 -17.18 -2.06
N THR A 35 -2.41 -16.88 -1.71
CA THR A 35 -3.56 -17.77 -1.88
C THR A 35 -4.72 -17.12 -2.64
N ASP A 36 -5.62 -17.93 -3.21
CA ASP A 36 -6.87 -17.43 -3.83
C ASP A 36 -7.79 -16.74 -2.81
N LYS A 37 -7.70 -17.15 -1.54
CA LYS A 37 -8.39 -16.50 -0.42
C LYS A 37 -7.89 -15.06 -0.23
N ASP A 38 -6.58 -14.83 -0.34
CA ASP A 38 -6.01 -13.48 -0.20
C ASP A 38 -6.48 -12.55 -1.31
N ILE A 39 -6.67 -13.08 -2.53
CA ILE A 39 -7.22 -12.33 -3.66
C ILE A 39 -8.65 -11.90 -3.37
N TRP A 40 -9.51 -12.85 -2.96
CA TRP A 40 -10.89 -12.55 -2.61
C TRP A 40 -10.98 -11.53 -1.46
N CYS A 41 -10.18 -11.72 -0.41
CA CYS A 41 -10.08 -10.80 0.73
C CYS A 41 -9.64 -9.40 0.28
N MET A 42 -8.67 -9.30 -0.63
CA MET A 42 -8.19 -8.03 -1.19
C MET A 42 -9.27 -7.32 -2.01
N GLU A 43 -10.06 -8.04 -2.80
CA GLU A 43 -11.19 -7.47 -3.52
C GLU A 43 -12.24 -6.88 -2.56
N GLN A 44 -12.55 -7.57 -1.46
CA GLN A 44 -13.43 -7.04 -0.42
C GLN A 44 -12.85 -5.77 0.22
N LEU A 45 -11.55 -5.75 0.51
CA LEU A 45 -10.87 -4.58 1.05
C LEU A 45 -10.90 -3.39 0.09
N SER A 46 -10.69 -3.63 -1.21
CA SER A 46 -10.75 -2.60 -2.24
C SER A 46 -12.13 -1.92 -2.30
N ASN A 47 -13.20 -2.67 -2.07
CA ASN A 47 -14.57 -2.12 -2.00
C ASN A 47 -14.82 -1.27 -0.74
N GLY A 48 -14.18 -1.62 0.39
CA GLY A 48 -14.33 -0.93 1.68
C GLY A 48 -13.38 0.25 1.92
N ILE A 49 -12.37 0.44 1.06
CA ILE A 49 -11.23 1.33 1.34
C ILE A 49 -11.58 2.80 1.57
N LYS A 50 -12.70 3.27 1.01
CA LYS A 50 -13.12 4.69 1.12
C LYS A 50 -13.32 5.15 2.56
N ARG A 51 -13.51 4.22 3.51
CA ARG A 51 -13.73 4.53 4.94
C ARG A 51 -12.55 4.19 5.84
N MET A 52 -11.45 3.70 5.28
CA MET A 52 -10.31 3.19 6.03
C MET A 52 -9.16 4.18 6.01
N TYR A 53 -8.38 4.23 7.09
CA TYR A 53 -7.11 4.93 7.15
C TYR A 53 -5.95 3.98 6.85
N MET A 54 -4.75 4.52 6.59
CA MET A 54 -3.55 3.71 6.38
C MET A 54 -3.22 2.75 7.53
N LYS A 55 -3.58 3.12 8.77
CA LYS A 55 -3.40 2.26 9.95
C LYS A 55 -4.31 1.02 9.87
N ASP A 56 -5.54 1.19 9.38
CA ASP A 56 -6.50 0.09 9.21
C ASP A 56 -6.07 -0.85 8.08
N ILE A 57 -5.55 -0.31 6.97
CA ILE A 57 -5.00 -1.12 5.87
C ILE A 57 -3.83 -1.97 6.38
N ARG A 58 -2.93 -1.38 7.18
CA ARG A 58 -1.84 -2.15 7.81
C ARG A 58 -2.35 -3.23 8.75
N GLU A 59 -3.29 -2.89 9.62
CA GLU A 59 -3.83 -3.84 10.59
C GLU A 59 -4.53 -5.00 9.88
N TRP A 60 -5.25 -4.72 8.81
CA TRP A 60 -5.82 -5.72 7.95
C TRP A 60 -4.75 -6.65 7.34
N CYS A 61 -3.68 -6.09 6.77
CA CYS A 61 -2.58 -6.90 6.25
C CYS A 61 -1.95 -7.77 7.34
N ARG A 62 -1.80 -7.24 8.56
CA ARG A 62 -1.25 -7.96 9.72
C ARG A 62 -2.15 -9.14 10.12
N LEU A 63 -3.46 -8.93 10.21
CA LEU A 63 -4.44 -9.97 10.57
C LEU A 63 -4.49 -11.09 9.53
N HIS A 64 -4.34 -10.75 8.25
CA HIS A 64 -4.34 -11.71 7.16
C HIS A 64 -2.95 -12.29 6.85
N SER A 65 -1.91 -11.88 7.59
CA SER A 65 -0.51 -12.31 7.35
C SER A 65 -0.03 -12.05 5.92
N ILE A 66 -0.49 -10.94 5.33
CA ILE A 66 -0.12 -10.52 3.97
C ILE A 66 1.07 -9.57 4.07
N GLU A 67 2.19 -9.96 3.45
CA GLU A 67 3.33 -9.07 3.29
C GLU A 67 3.01 -7.96 2.29
N TYR A 68 3.46 -6.74 2.58
CA TYR A 68 3.21 -5.62 1.71
C TYR A 68 4.35 -4.61 1.74
N GLN A 69 4.46 -3.85 0.65
CA GLN A 69 5.35 -2.72 0.52
C GLN A 69 4.58 -1.46 0.15
N THR A 70 5.08 -0.31 0.58
CA THR A 70 4.45 0.98 0.30
C THR A 70 5.32 1.84 -0.62
N VAL A 71 4.67 2.47 -1.61
CA VAL A 71 5.33 3.38 -2.56
C VAL A 71 4.51 4.66 -2.69
N PHE A 72 5.13 5.79 -2.39
CA PHE A 72 4.54 7.10 -2.64
C PHE A 72 4.67 7.46 -4.13
N VAL A 73 3.59 7.97 -4.71
CA VAL A 73 3.50 8.37 -6.11
C VAL A 73 2.90 9.77 -6.16
N TYR A 74 3.67 10.72 -6.71
CA TYR A 74 3.16 12.05 -7.02
C TYR A 74 2.04 11.95 -8.07
N ARG A 75 0.93 12.64 -7.83
CA ARG A 75 -0.25 12.63 -8.71
C ARG A 75 -0.52 14.03 -9.23
N LYS A 76 -0.53 14.17 -10.56
CA LYS A 76 -0.81 15.44 -11.22
C LYS A 76 -2.27 15.89 -11.05
N GLU A 77 -3.16 14.94 -10.75
CA GLU A 77 -4.58 15.21 -10.50
C GLU A 77 -4.83 15.96 -9.18
N TYR A 78 -3.88 15.93 -8.25
CA TYR A 78 -3.98 16.63 -6.97
C TYR A 78 -3.21 17.95 -7.01
N SER A 79 -3.68 18.93 -6.23
CA SER A 79 -2.94 20.17 -6.03
C SER A 79 -1.56 19.91 -5.41
N LEU A 80 -0.63 20.85 -5.59
CA LEU A 80 0.70 20.75 -4.98
C LEU A 80 0.61 20.60 -3.46
N VAL A 81 -0.25 21.41 -2.83
CA VAL A 81 -0.51 21.36 -1.38
C VAL A 81 -1.02 19.99 -0.95
N ALA A 82 -1.97 19.40 -1.70
CA ALA A 82 -2.49 18.07 -1.39
C ALA A 82 -1.42 16.98 -1.53
N ASN A 83 -0.57 17.03 -2.56
CA ASN A 83 0.55 16.09 -2.71
C ASN A 83 1.55 16.21 -1.54
N ILE A 84 1.88 17.43 -1.11
CA ILE A 84 2.77 17.67 0.03
C ILE A 84 2.14 17.15 1.32
N TRP A 85 0.86 17.43 1.56
CA TRP A 85 0.16 16.94 2.74
C TRP A 85 0.09 15.41 2.79
N ASN A 86 -0.17 14.78 1.65
CA ASN A 86 -0.17 13.32 1.53
C ASN A 86 1.23 12.73 1.74
N ALA A 87 2.29 13.40 1.27
CA ALA A 87 3.66 13.00 1.52
C ALA A 87 4.03 13.09 3.00
N TYR A 88 3.69 14.21 3.65
CA TYR A 88 3.89 14.40 5.08
C TYR A 88 3.15 13.35 5.90
N SER A 89 1.86 13.13 5.62
CA SER A 89 1.03 12.12 6.28
C SER A 89 1.61 10.71 6.13
N TYR A 90 2.09 10.37 4.94
CA TYR A 90 2.75 9.09 4.66
C TYR A 90 4.06 8.92 5.45
N LEU A 91 4.91 9.96 5.49
CA LEU A 91 6.16 9.93 6.23
C LEU A 91 5.93 9.81 7.74
N ARG A 92 5.01 10.60 8.29
CA ARG A 92 4.60 10.51 9.69
C ARG A 92 4.13 9.09 10.03
N TRP A 93 3.23 8.52 9.23
CA TRP A 93 2.76 7.15 9.42
C TRP A 93 3.89 6.12 9.36
N ARG A 94 4.84 6.26 8.42
CA ARG A 94 6.00 5.35 8.35
C ARG A 94 6.87 5.45 9.61
N VAL A 95 7.13 6.67 10.09
CA VAL A 95 7.90 6.89 11.32
C VAL A 95 7.17 6.27 12.50
N GLU A 96 5.88 6.57 12.70
CA GLU A 96 5.08 5.96 13.78
C GLU A 96 5.11 4.42 13.73
N ASN A 97 5.16 3.82 12.54
CA ASN A 97 5.18 2.38 12.40
C ASN A 97 6.56 1.74 12.61
N VAL A 98 7.64 2.44 12.24
CA VAL A 98 9.02 1.95 12.46
C VAL A 98 9.43 2.13 13.92
N TRP A 99 9.01 3.24 14.54
CA TRP A 99 9.41 3.59 15.90
C TRP A 99 8.40 3.14 16.97
N GLY A 100 7.12 2.96 16.63
CA GLY A 100 6.07 2.48 17.54
C GLY A 100 6.00 0.96 17.72
N GLN A 101 7.00 0.21 17.24
CA GLN A 101 7.17 -1.23 17.48
C GLN A 101 8.30 -1.52 18.49
N ARG A 102 8.81 -0.49 19.19
CA ARG A 102 9.81 -0.61 20.25
C ARG A 102 9.18 -0.49 21.62
#